data_AF-A0A1M5WMY0-F1
#
_entry.id   AF-A0A1M5WMY0-F1
#
_cell.length_a   1.000
_cell.length_b   1.000
_cell.length_c   1.000
_cell.angle_alpha   90.00
_cell.angle_beta   90.00
_cell.angle_gamma   90.00
#
_symmetry.space_group_name_H-M   'P 1'
#
loop_
_entity.id
_entity.type
_entity.pdbx_description
1 polymer ?
#
loop_
_entity_poly.entity_id
_entity_poly.type
_entity_poly.pdbx_seq_one_letter_code
_entity_poly.pdbx_strand_id
1 'polypeptide(L)' 'MIQEYFSKKYHKVSLLVPYSDLDIMSKFFNASKVEEYIYQENGVLIKTVLDEINYNKYSKYLIENRDDAI' A
#
# COMPACT_ATOMS: atom_id res chain seq x y z
N MET A 1 11.47 -5.47 -32.06
CA MET A 1 10.20 -5.47 -31.29
C MET A 1 10.53 -5.95 -29.88
N ILE A 2 11.06 -5.07 -29.03
CA ILE A 2 11.26 -5.41 -27.61
C ILE A 2 9.96 -5.06 -26.88
N GLN A 3 9.01 -5.99 -26.88
CA GLN A 3 7.96 -5.94 -25.86
C GLN A 3 8.62 -6.40 -24.58
N GLU A 4 9.29 -5.45 -23.90
CA GLU A 4 9.79 -5.64 -22.55
C GLU A 4 8.60 -6.12 -21.72
N TYR A 5 8.66 -7.39 -21.35
CA TYR A 5 7.83 -8.03 -20.36
C TYR A 5 8.06 -7.30 -19.03
N PHE A 6 7.47 -6.11 -18.88
CA PHE A 6 7.21 -5.55 -17.57
C PHE A 6 6.16 -6.46 -16.94
N SER A 7 6.60 -7.60 -16.41
CA SER A 7 5.94 -8.23 -15.27
C SER A 7 5.96 -7.19 -14.17
N LYS A 8 5.01 -6.25 -14.20
CA LYS A 8 4.74 -5.34 -13.10
C LYS A 8 4.44 -6.25 -11.92
N LYS A 9 5.41 -6.41 -11.03
CA LYS A 9 5.22 -7.14 -9.79
C LYS A 9 4.28 -6.30 -8.96
N TYR A 10 3.10 -6.85 -8.76
CA TYR A 10 2.07 -6.25 -7.94
C TYR A 10 2.09 -6.95 -6.58
N HIS A 11 2.27 -6.17 -5.54
CA HIS A 11 2.29 -6.62 -4.16
C HIS A 11 0.96 -6.23 -3.51
N LYS A 12 0.21 -7.24 -3.05
CA LYS A 12 -0.92 -7.01 -2.17
C LYS A 12 -0.38 -6.69 -0.78
N VAL A 13 -0.71 -5.50 -0.29
CA VAL A 13 -0.18 -5.01 0.98
C VAL A 13 -1.27 -4.36 1.80
N SER A 14 -1.01 -4.30 3.10
CA SER A 14 -1.79 -3.50 4.04
C SER A 14 -0.93 -2.32 4.49
N LEU A 15 -1.51 -1.13 4.45
CA LEU A 15 -0.90 0.11 4.91
C LEU A 15 -1.68 0.61 6.12
N LEU A 16 -1.00 1.04 7.16
CA LEU A 16 -1.63 1.76 8.26
C LEU A 16 -1.22 3.22 8.16
N VAL A 17 -2.16 4.07 7.74
CA VAL A 17 -1.91 5.52 7.62
C VAL A 17 -2.48 6.22 8.86
N PRO A 18 -1.64 6.81 9.73
CA PRO A 18 -2.12 7.51 10.91
C PRO A 18 -2.90 8.77 10.50
N TYR A 19 -3.83 9.21 11.35
CA TYR A 19 -4.63 10.41 11.05
C TYR A 19 -3.78 11.68 10.89
N SER A 20 -2.60 11.73 11.51
CA SER A 20 -1.62 12.79 11.34
C SER A 20 -1.07 12.90 9.90
N ASP A 21 -1.11 11.82 9.13
CA ASP A 21 -0.61 11.72 7.76
C ASP A 21 -1.74 11.57 6.71
N LEU A 22 -2.97 11.99 7.04
CA LEU A 22 -4.12 11.88 6.13
C LEU A 22 -3.91 12.56 4.76
N ASP A 23 -3.07 13.60 4.69
CA ASP A 23 -2.71 14.26 3.41
C ASP A 23 -2.14 13.26 2.37
N ILE A 24 -1.42 12.24 2.85
CA ILE A 24 -0.81 11.25 1.96
C ILE A 24 -1.87 10.31 1.40
N MET A 25 -2.99 10.09 2.10
CA MET A 25 -4.06 9.21 1.63
C MET A 25 -4.65 9.74 0.32
N SER A 26 -4.91 11.05 0.19
CA SER A 26 -5.45 11.59 -1.07
C SER A 26 -4.52 11.35 -2.26
N LYS A 27 -3.20 11.49 -2.07
CA LYS A 27 -2.20 11.17 -3.11
C LYS A 27 -2.16 9.68 -3.40
N PHE A 28 -2.29 8.87 -2.36
CA PHE A 28 -2.28 7.42 -2.43
C PHE A 28 -3.49 6.86 -3.18
N PHE A 29 -4.70 7.27 -2.81
CA PHE A 29 -5.96 6.85 -3.45
C PHE A 29 -6.03 7.21 -4.94
N ASN A 30 -5.35 8.28 -5.35
CA ASN A 30 -5.29 8.66 -6.76
C ASN A 30 -4.24 7.85 -7.54
N ALA A 31 -3.13 7.49 -6.88
CA ALA A 31 -2.02 6.77 -7.52
C ALA A 31 -2.16 5.24 -7.48
N SER A 32 -3.01 4.69 -6.61
CA SER A 32 -3.08 3.25 -6.35
C SER A 32 -4.52 2.76 -6.21
N LYS A 33 -4.75 1.52 -6.62
CA LYS A 33 -6.07 0.89 -6.52
C LYS A 33 -6.28 0.39 -5.09
N VAL A 34 -7.13 1.08 -4.35
CA VAL A 34 -7.55 0.64 -3.00
C VAL A 34 -8.60 -0.45 -3.15
N GLU A 35 -8.34 -1.62 -2.57
CA GLU A 35 -9.31 -2.72 -2.52
C GLU A 35 -10.26 -2.54 -1.33
N GLU A 36 -9.73 -2.17 -0.16
CA GLU A 36 -10.49 -2.03 1.08
C GLU A 36 -9.82 -0.99 1.98
N TYR A 37 -10.61 -0.27 2.78
CA TYR A 37 -10.11 0.60 3.83
C TYR A 37 -11.00 0.52 5.07
N ILE A 38 -10.38 0.54 6.24
CA ILE A 38 -11.03 0.39 7.55
C ILE A 38 -10.50 1.49 8.47
N TYR A 39 -11.40 2.27 9.04
CA TYR A 39 -11.06 3.26 10.06
C TYR A 39 -10.81 2.55 11.39
N GLN A 40 -9.65 2.80 11.98
CA GLN A 40 -9.22 2.27 13.28
C GLN A 40 -8.90 3.43 14.22
N GLU A 41 -8.68 3.12 15.51
CA GLU A 41 -8.32 4.12 16.51
C GLU A 41 -6.99 4.81 16.21
N ASN A 42 -6.03 4.07 15.63
CA ASN A 42 -4.68 4.57 15.34
C ASN A 42 -4.52 5.17 13.93
N GLY A 43 -5.56 5.14 13.09
CA GLY A 43 -5.49 5.60 11.71
C GLY A 43 -6.41 4.80 10.78
N VAL A 44 -6.11 4.85 9.48
CA VAL A 44 -6.85 4.11 8.45
C VAL A 44 -5.99 2.96 7.95
N LEU A 45 -6.52 1.75 8.12
CA LEU A 45 -5.97 0.54 7.55
C LEU A 45 -6.43 0.42 6.09
N ILE A 46 -5.51 0.35 5.14
CA ILE A 46 -5.80 0.31 3.72
C ILE A 46 -5.22 -0.98 3.13
N LYS A 47 -6.06 -1.81 2.52
CA LYS A 47 -5.62 -2.93 1.68
C LYS A 47 -5.62 -2.50 0.23
N THR A 48 -4.50 -2.72 -0.43
CA THR A 48 -4.25 -2.19 -1.77
C THR A 48 -3.23 -3.04 -2.51
N VAL A 49 -3.21 -2.86 -3.82
CA VAL A 49 -2.26 -3.53 -4.70
C VAL A 49 -1.31 -2.47 -5.24
N LEU A 50 -0.04 -2.56 -4.83
CA LEU A 50 1.01 -1.65 -5.26
C LEU A 50 1.94 -2.32 -6.24
N ASP A 51 2.34 -1.62 -7.30
CA ASP A 51 3.53 -2.02 -8.06
C ASP A 51 4.81 -1.81 -7.24
N GLU A 52 5.91 -2.38 -7.69
CA GLU A 52 7.23 -2.31 -7.04
C GLU A 52 7.67 -0.87 -6.69
N ILE A 53 7.37 0.12 -7.54
CA ILE A 53 7.77 1.53 -7.33
C ILE A 53 6.96 2.13 -6.18
N ASN A 54 5.63 1.95 -6.21
CA ASN A 54 4.75 2.42 -5.15
C ASN A 54 4.97 1.66 -3.84
N TYR A 55 5.22 0.35 -3.90
CA TYR A 55 5.56 -0.48 -2.74
C TYR A 55 6.79 0.08 -2.01
N ASN A 56 7.86 0.37 -2.75
CA ASN A 56 9.07 0.95 -2.17
C ASN A 56 8.83 2.37 -1.63
N LYS A 57 8.02 3.19 -2.33
CA LYS A 57 7.68 4.56 -1.90
C LYS A 57 6.87 4.60 -0.60
N TYR A 58 5.91 3.68 -0.45
CA TYR A 58 5.02 3.61 0.72
C TYR A 58 5.48 2.59 1.77
N SER A 59 6.70 2.09 1.63
CA SER A 59 7.34 1.13 2.54
C SER A 59 7.20 1.52 4.01
N LYS A 60 7.31 2.82 4.34
CA LYS A 60 7.20 3.33 5.72
C LYS A 60 5.82 3.17 6.38
N TYR A 61 4.76 2.99 5.58
CA TYR A 61 3.40 2.79 6.07
C TYR A 61 2.98 1.32 5.96
N LEU A 62 3.80 0.47 5.33
CA LEU A 62 3.52 -0.95 5.24
C LEU A 62 3.52 -1.51 6.65
N ILE A 63 2.38 -2.04 7.04
CA ILE A 63 2.34 -3.00 8.12
C ILE A 63 2.68 -4.33 7.47
N GLU A 64 3.93 -4.76 7.60
CA GLU A 64 4.28 -6.14 7.32
C GLU A 64 3.27 -6.99 8.09
N ASN A 65 2.55 -7.88 7.39
CA ASN A 65 1.87 -8.95 8.09
C ASN A 65 3.01 -9.75 8.72
N ARG A 66 3.36 -9.39 9.95
CA ARG A 66 3.95 -10.32 10.91
C ARG A 66 2.89 -11.38 11.19
N ASP A 67 2.62 -12.21 10.19
CA ASP A 67 2.53 -13.64 10.42
C ASP A 67 3.98 -14.08 10.73
N ASP A 68 4.50 -13.62 11.86
CA ASP A 68 5.57 -14.30 12.56
C ASP A 68 4.96 -15.67 12.89
N ALA A 69 5.24 -16.62 12.00
CA ALA A 69 5.06 -18.02 12.25
C ALA A 69 5.65 -18.34 13.62
N ILE A 70 4.79 -18.80 14.53
CA ILE A 70 5.17 -19.46 15.78
C ILE A 70 4.77 -20.93 15.65
#